data_AF-A0A399NNT4-F1
#
_entry.id   AF-A0A399NNT4-F1
#
_cell.length_a   1.000
_cell.length_b   1.000
_cell.length_c   1.000
_cell.angle_alpha   90.00
_cell.angle_beta   90.00
_cell.angle_gamma   90.00
#
_symmetry.space_group_name_H-M   'P 1'
#
loop_
_entity.id
_entity.type
_entity.pdbx_description
1 polymer ?
#
loop_
_entity_poly.entity_id
_entity_poly.type
_entity_poly.pdbx_seq_one_letter_code
_entity_poly.pdbx_strand_id
1 'polypeptide(L)'
;EAVRAWGRLGYPRRALNLHACAVAIVERHGGEVPEDVDALLDLPGVGPYTARAVAAFAFGHRHPVVDVNVRRVLARAIAGQGDPGPARTSVDLQAMEAQLPDDVAEARVFNAGAMELGAVICTARAPRCDDCPVRDLCAWRAAGYPVYDGPARVVQKRFEGSDRQVRGLLLAELRSSHSPVSAADLATAWPEPVQRGRALDGLIADGLAVRQPDGTYALPS
;
A
#
# COMPACT_ATOMS: atom_id res chain seq x y z
N GLU A 1 -3.59 20.62 5.97
CA GLU A 1 -4.62 20.30 4.90
C GLU A 1 -4.55 18.90 4.26
N ALA A 2 -3.38 18.32 3.99
CA ALA A 2 -3.28 17.03 3.28
C ALA A 2 -4.12 15.89 3.88
N VAL A 3 -4.14 15.76 5.22
CA VAL A 3 -4.93 14.75 5.92
C VAL A 3 -6.44 14.94 5.72
N ARG A 4 -6.90 16.20 5.60
CA ARG A 4 -8.30 16.55 5.33
C ARG A 4 -8.69 16.15 3.91
N ALA A 5 -7.91 16.56 2.92
CA ALA A 5 -8.11 16.22 1.51
C ALA A 5 -8.10 14.70 1.25
N TRP A 6 -7.33 13.94 2.03
CA TRP A 6 -7.27 12.48 1.92
C TRP A 6 -8.61 11.77 2.24
N GLY A 7 -9.49 12.40 3.01
CA GLY A 7 -10.83 11.89 3.31
C GLY A 7 -10.85 10.42 3.74
N ARG A 8 -11.68 9.59 3.07
CA ARG A 8 -11.92 8.19 3.44
C ARG A 8 -11.10 7.16 2.65
N LEU A 9 -9.99 7.57 2.02
CA LEU A 9 -9.13 6.70 1.20
C LEU A 9 -8.34 5.62 1.98
N GLY A 10 -8.49 5.56 3.30
CA GLY A 10 -7.77 4.62 4.18
C GLY A 10 -6.27 4.92 4.29
N TYR A 11 -5.62 4.34 5.31
CA TYR A 11 -4.18 4.54 5.60
C TYR A 11 -3.77 6.03 5.59
N PRO A 12 -4.34 6.86 6.49
CA PRO A 12 -4.23 8.32 6.43
C PRO A 12 -2.79 8.86 6.53
N ARG A 13 -1.85 8.10 7.10
CA ARG A 13 -0.42 8.45 7.11
C ARG A 13 0.17 8.60 5.70
N ARG A 14 -0.42 7.96 4.68
CA ARG A 14 -0.03 8.17 3.29
C ARG A 14 -0.26 9.62 2.83
N ALA A 15 -1.21 10.35 3.41
CA ALA A 15 -1.42 11.75 3.11
C ALA A 15 -0.23 12.61 3.54
N LEU A 16 0.28 12.36 4.76
CA LEU A 16 1.45 13.04 5.31
C LEU A 16 2.69 12.73 4.48
N ASN A 17 2.90 11.45 4.16
CA ASN A 17 4.03 11.03 3.34
C ASN A 17 3.96 11.61 1.93
N LEU A 18 2.79 11.61 1.29
CA LEU A 18 2.63 12.17 -0.06
C LEU A 18 2.93 13.67 -0.07
N HIS A 19 2.45 14.41 0.93
CA HIS A 19 2.76 15.83 1.06
C HIS A 19 4.25 16.05 1.31
N ALA A 20 4.86 15.30 2.23
CA ALA A 20 6.30 15.38 2.49
C ALA A 20 7.15 15.00 1.26
N CYS A 21 6.70 14.04 0.46
CA CYS A 21 7.30 13.67 -0.82
C CYS A 21 7.25 14.83 -1.81
N ALA A 22 6.08 15.46 -1.98
CA ALA A 22 5.93 16.62 -2.86
C ALA A 22 6.83 17.79 -2.45
N VAL A 23 6.92 18.08 -1.13
CA VAL A 23 7.85 19.09 -0.60
C VAL A 23 9.30 18.73 -0.92
N ALA A 24 9.72 17.49 -0.67
CA ALA A 24 11.07 17.04 -0.97
C ALA A 24 11.42 17.12 -2.47
N ILE A 25 10.46 16.83 -3.36
CA ILE A 25 10.63 17.00 -4.81
C ILE A 25 10.89 18.47 -5.17
N VAL A 26 10.14 19.41 -4.60
CA VAL A 26 10.35 20.84 -4.84
C VAL A 26 11.71 21.30 -4.29
N GLU A 27 12.02 20.97 -3.04
CA GLU A 27 13.22 21.46 -2.35
C GLU A 27 14.53 20.85 -2.87
N ARG A 28 14.52 19.55 -3.21
CA ARG A 28 15.74 18.79 -3.53
C ARG A 28 15.89 18.52 -5.03
N HIS A 29 14.81 18.56 -5.79
CA HIS A 29 14.80 18.20 -7.21
C HIS A 29 14.19 19.30 -8.10
N GLY A 30 14.05 20.53 -7.59
CA GLY A 30 13.59 21.67 -8.39
C GLY A 30 12.13 21.57 -8.87
N GLY A 31 11.33 20.72 -8.23
CA GLY A 31 9.93 20.48 -8.62
C GLY A 31 9.76 19.38 -9.66
N GLU A 32 10.84 18.77 -10.12
CA GLU A 32 10.80 17.65 -11.07
C GLU A 32 10.89 16.32 -10.31
N VAL A 33 9.98 15.39 -10.60
CA VAL A 33 10.03 14.05 -10.03
C VAL A 33 11.28 13.35 -10.58
N PRO A 34 12.19 12.82 -9.75
CA PRO A 34 13.36 12.11 -10.24
C PRO A 34 12.95 10.80 -10.95
N GLU A 35 13.67 10.44 -12.01
CA GLU A 35 13.40 9.22 -12.78
C GLU A 35 14.17 7.99 -12.28
N ASP A 36 15.31 8.23 -11.62
CA ASP A 36 16.18 7.20 -11.05
C ASP A 36 15.56 6.53 -9.80
N VAL A 37 15.71 5.20 -9.71
CA VAL A 37 15.11 4.41 -8.62
C VAL A 37 15.72 4.75 -7.26
N ASP A 38 17.03 5.01 -7.17
CA ASP A 38 17.67 5.31 -5.90
C ASP A 38 17.23 6.69 -5.41
N ALA A 39 17.17 7.68 -6.30
CA ALA A 39 16.62 9.00 -5.99
C ALA A 39 15.13 8.95 -5.59
N LEU A 40 14.33 8.11 -6.25
CA LEU A 40 12.93 7.89 -5.87
C LEU A 40 12.81 7.22 -4.48
N LEU A 41 13.68 6.27 -4.15
CA LEU A 41 13.70 5.59 -2.84
C LEU A 41 14.05 6.53 -1.68
N ASP A 42 14.81 7.59 -1.94
CA ASP A 42 15.16 8.61 -0.96
C ASP A 42 14.00 9.57 -0.64
N LEU A 43 12.90 9.53 -1.40
CA LEU A 43 11.73 10.36 -1.16
C LEU A 43 10.85 9.82 -0.01
N PRO A 44 10.31 10.70 0.86
CA PRO A 44 9.45 10.31 1.97
C PRO A 44 8.27 9.42 1.56
N GLY A 45 8.21 8.22 2.12
CA GLY A 45 7.10 7.28 1.92
C GLY A 45 7.06 6.60 0.55
N VAL A 46 8.10 6.75 -0.27
CA VAL A 46 8.30 5.98 -1.49
C VAL A 46 9.07 4.70 -1.13
N GLY A 47 8.42 3.55 -1.33
CA GLY A 47 9.05 2.23 -1.14
C GLY A 47 9.48 1.59 -2.46
N PRO A 48 10.11 0.40 -2.42
CA PRO A 48 10.61 -0.29 -3.62
C PRO A 48 9.59 -0.48 -4.73
N TYR A 49 8.34 -0.79 -4.37
CA TYR A 49 7.25 -0.89 -5.36
C TYR A 49 6.99 0.45 -6.04
N THR A 50 6.77 1.51 -5.28
CA THR A 50 6.39 2.83 -5.82
C THR A 50 7.53 3.43 -6.65
N ALA A 51 8.78 3.34 -6.19
CA ALA A 51 9.93 3.84 -6.94
C ALA A 51 10.02 3.18 -8.32
N ARG A 52 9.98 1.84 -8.37
CA ARG A 52 10.08 1.11 -9.64
C ARG A 52 8.85 1.28 -10.52
N ALA A 53 7.65 1.39 -9.92
CA ALA A 53 6.43 1.67 -10.68
C ALA A 53 6.47 3.05 -11.34
N VAL A 54 6.96 4.08 -10.64
CA VAL A 54 7.14 5.42 -11.21
C VAL A 54 8.20 5.38 -12.32
N ALA A 55 9.37 4.82 -12.06
CA ALA A 55 10.43 4.69 -13.06
C ALA A 55 9.96 3.94 -14.31
N ALA A 56 9.23 2.83 -14.15
CA ALA A 56 8.75 2.03 -15.28
C ALA A 56 7.56 2.65 -16.02
N PHE A 57 6.56 3.19 -15.32
CA PHE A 57 5.32 3.65 -15.95
C PHE A 57 5.33 5.12 -16.34
N ALA A 58 6.01 5.99 -15.57
CA ALA A 58 6.07 7.42 -15.89
C ALA A 58 7.26 7.73 -16.82
N PHE A 59 8.43 7.17 -16.52
CA PHE A 59 9.68 7.49 -17.22
C PHE A 59 10.09 6.46 -18.27
N GLY A 60 9.45 5.30 -18.29
CA GLY A 60 9.74 4.27 -19.28
C GLY A 60 11.11 3.62 -19.07
N HIS A 61 11.53 3.39 -17.82
CA HIS A 61 12.70 2.59 -17.53
C HIS A 61 12.35 1.11 -17.38
N ARG A 62 13.26 0.23 -17.77
CA ARG A 62 13.08 -1.22 -17.61
C ARG A 62 13.39 -1.63 -16.17
N HIS A 63 12.35 -1.67 -15.33
CA HIS A 63 12.45 -2.14 -13.95
C HIS A 63 11.38 -3.18 -13.60
N PRO A 64 11.67 -4.12 -12.68
CA PRO A 64 10.71 -5.07 -12.17
C PRO A 64 9.74 -4.37 -11.22
N VAL A 65 8.44 -4.44 -11.52
CA VAL A 65 7.39 -3.87 -10.67
C VAL A 65 6.63 -5.01 -9.99
N VAL A 66 6.74 -5.08 -8.67
CA VAL A 66 6.22 -6.21 -7.90
C VAL A 66 5.33 -5.75 -6.75
N ASP A 67 4.03 -5.92 -6.93
CA ASP A 67 3.02 -5.76 -5.87
C ASP A 67 2.56 -7.13 -5.34
N VAL A 68 1.59 -7.13 -4.43
CA VAL A 68 1.03 -8.37 -3.86
C VAL A 68 0.33 -9.26 -4.90
N ASN A 69 -0.10 -8.69 -6.03
CA ASN A 69 -0.75 -9.42 -7.11
C ASN A 69 0.28 -10.11 -8.01
N VAL A 70 1.30 -9.37 -8.45
CA VAL A 70 2.43 -9.89 -9.22
C VAL A 70 3.14 -11.00 -8.45
N ARG A 71 3.41 -10.82 -7.15
CA ARG A 71 4.00 -11.88 -6.32
C ARG A 71 3.23 -13.20 -6.41
N ARG A 72 1.89 -13.12 -6.36
CA ARG A 72 1.03 -14.31 -6.45
C ARG A 72 1.02 -14.92 -7.85
N VAL A 73 1.05 -14.10 -8.89
CA VAL A 73 1.18 -14.55 -10.28
C VAL A 73 2.50 -15.29 -10.45
N LEU A 74 3.63 -14.72 -10.04
CA LEU A 74 4.95 -15.34 -10.14
C LEU A 74 5.02 -16.64 -9.33
N ALA A 75 4.51 -16.65 -8.09
CA ALA A 75 4.48 -17.85 -7.27
C ALA A 75 3.74 -19.01 -7.96
N ARG A 76 2.57 -18.74 -8.53
CA ARG A 76 1.74 -19.78 -9.15
C ARG A 76 2.23 -20.17 -10.55
N ALA A 77 2.37 -19.19 -11.42
CA ALA A 77 2.66 -19.42 -12.83
C ALA A 77 4.10 -19.91 -13.05
N ILE A 78 5.06 -19.37 -12.29
CA ILE A 78 6.48 -19.66 -12.49
C ILE A 78 7.00 -20.65 -11.45
N ALA A 79 6.80 -20.37 -10.15
CA ALA A 79 7.38 -21.19 -9.08
C ALA A 79 6.54 -22.44 -8.70
N GLY A 80 5.35 -22.61 -9.28
CA GLY A 80 4.48 -23.75 -8.99
C GLY A 80 3.85 -23.76 -7.60
N GLN A 81 3.89 -22.63 -6.88
CA GLN A 81 3.41 -22.51 -5.50
C GLN A 81 2.06 -21.77 -5.42
N GLY A 82 1.15 -22.29 -4.59
CA GLY A 82 -0.18 -21.71 -4.40
C GLY A 82 -0.16 -20.31 -3.73
N ASP A 83 0.89 -20.00 -2.98
CA ASP A 83 1.10 -18.73 -2.27
C ASP A 83 2.58 -18.27 -2.37
N PRO A 84 2.85 -16.96 -2.50
CA PRO A 84 4.22 -16.42 -2.50
C PRO A 84 4.91 -16.39 -1.13
N GLY A 85 4.19 -16.67 -0.03
CA GLY A 85 4.74 -16.58 1.32
C GLY A 85 5.10 -15.14 1.75
N PRO A 86 5.92 -14.98 2.82
CA PRO A 86 6.36 -13.68 3.30
C PRO A 86 7.09 -12.87 2.22
N ALA A 87 6.84 -11.56 2.16
CA ALA A 87 7.49 -10.67 1.21
C ALA A 87 9.01 -10.61 1.45
N ARG A 88 9.78 -10.73 0.37
CA ARG A 88 11.24 -10.66 0.36
C ARG A 88 11.66 -9.88 -0.87
N THR A 89 11.79 -8.56 -0.70
CA THR A 89 11.96 -7.60 -1.80
C THR A 89 13.01 -8.04 -2.83
N SER A 90 14.21 -8.44 -2.41
CA SER A 90 15.27 -8.86 -3.35
C SER A 90 14.87 -10.10 -4.17
N VAL A 91 14.28 -11.10 -3.52
CA VAL A 91 13.83 -12.35 -4.18
C VAL A 91 12.67 -12.07 -5.11
N ASP A 92 11.70 -11.27 -4.67
CA ASP A 92 10.52 -10.90 -5.44
C ASP A 92 10.91 -10.11 -6.70
N LEU A 93 11.86 -9.17 -6.57
CA LEU A 93 12.37 -8.39 -7.70
C LEU A 93 13.17 -9.25 -8.68
N GLN A 94 14.05 -10.14 -8.19
CA GLN A 94 14.81 -11.04 -9.05
C GLN A 94 13.88 -11.99 -9.84
N ALA A 95 12.82 -12.49 -9.21
CA ALA A 95 11.85 -13.35 -9.86
C ALA A 95 11.12 -12.62 -11.01
N MET A 96 10.73 -11.36 -10.79
CA MET A 96 10.09 -10.55 -11.84
C MET A 96 11.06 -10.13 -12.94
N GLU A 97 12.28 -9.74 -12.58
CA GLU A 97 13.34 -9.35 -13.52
C GLU A 97 13.60 -10.46 -14.55
N ALA A 98 13.64 -11.71 -14.09
CA ALA A 98 13.85 -12.88 -14.94
C ALA A 98 12.70 -13.12 -15.96
N GLN A 99 11.56 -12.44 -15.82
CA GLN A 99 10.43 -12.54 -16.75
C GLN A 99 10.29 -11.33 -17.67
N LEU A 100 11.02 -10.24 -17.43
CA LEU A 100 10.87 -9.03 -18.22
C LEU A 100 11.51 -9.18 -19.60
N PRO A 101 10.78 -8.88 -20.69
CA PRO A 101 11.37 -8.70 -22.02
C PRO A 101 12.50 -7.68 -22.00
N ASP A 102 13.52 -7.83 -22.85
CA ASP A 102 14.63 -6.86 -22.98
C ASP A 102 14.17 -5.51 -23.53
N ASP A 103 13.16 -5.51 -24.40
CA ASP A 103 12.54 -4.28 -24.89
C ASP A 103 11.80 -3.56 -23.77
N VAL A 104 12.04 -2.26 -23.66
CA VAL A 104 11.53 -1.41 -22.59
C VAL A 104 10.01 -1.24 -22.67
N ALA A 105 9.46 -1.08 -23.87
CA ALA A 105 8.03 -0.91 -24.06
C ALA A 105 7.28 -2.22 -23.75
N GLU A 106 7.83 -3.36 -24.19
CA GLU A 106 7.31 -4.69 -23.85
C GLU A 106 7.40 -4.98 -22.35
N ALA A 107 8.51 -4.63 -21.68
CA ALA A 107 8.65 -4.76 -20.23
C ALA A 107 7.60 -3.95 -19.46
N ARG A 108 7.29 -2.74 -19.93
CA ARG A 108 6.22 -1.92 -19.35
C ARG A 108 4.84 -2.57 -19.51
N VAL A 109 4.54 -3.12 -20.69
CA VAL A 109 3.30 -3.87 -20.94
C VAL A 109 3.24 -5.13 -20.09
N PHE A 110 4.36 -5.84 -19.94
CA PHE A 110 4.45 -7.04 -19.10
C PHE A 110 4.17 -6.72 -17.63
N ASN A 111 4.79 -5.67 -17.08
CA ASN A 111 4.53 -5.21 -15.71
C ASN A 111 3.03 -4.92 -15.48
N ALA A 112 2.40 -4.17 -16.39
CA ALA A 112 0.97 -3.85 -16.32
C ALA A 112 0.11 -5.12 -16.45
N GLY A 113 0.43 -6.01 -17.40
CA GLY A 113 -0.28 -7.25 -17.64
C GLY A 113 -0.20 -8.23 -16.47
N ALA A 114 0.97 -8.38 -15.84
CA ALA A 114 1.15 -9.23 -14.66
C ALA A 114 0.35 -8.71 -13.46
N MET A 115 0.33 -7.39 -13.26
CA MET A 115 -0.46 -6.74 -12.21
C MET A 115 -1.96 -6.93 -12.44
N GLU A 116 -2.45 -6.68 -13.66
CA GLU A 116 -3.86 -6.84 -14.03
C GLU A 116 -4.31 -8.30 -13.93
N LEU A 117 -3.49 -9.23 -14.44
CA LEU A 117 -3.74 -10.66 -14.34
C LEU A 117 -3.93 -11.08 -12.88
N GLY A 118 -3.04 -10.64 -11.99
CA GLY A 118 -3.15 -10.91 -10.57
C GLY A 118 -4.40 -10.26 -9.95
N ALA A 119 -4.74 -9.05 -10.34
CA ALA A 119 -5.89 -8.32 -9.81
C ALA A 119 -7.23 -8.98 -10.16
N VAL A 120 -7.43 -9.39 -11.42
CA VAL A 120 -8.77 -9.77 -11.92
C VAL A 120 -8.95 -11.26 -12.23
N ILE A 121 -7.87 -12.00 -12.55
CA ILE A 121 -7.97 -13.42 -12.92
C ILE A 121 -7.36 -14.31 -11.83
N CYS A 122 -6.06 -14.16 -11.58
CA CYS A 122 -5.31 -14.96 -10.64
C CYS A 122 -5.50 -14.39 -9.22
N THR A 123 -6.74 -14.34 -8.73
CA THR A 123 -7.06 -13.78 -7.41
C THR A 123 -6.64 -14.71 -6.27
N ALA A 124 -6.54 -14.18 -5.04
CA ALA A 124 -5.99 -14.92 -3.91
C ALA A 124 -6.81 -16.17 -3.53
N ARG A 125 -8.15 -16.09 -3.54
CA ARG A 125 -9.04 -17.13 -3.00
C ARG A 125 -9.75 -17.95 -4.07
N ALA A 126 -10.23 -17.31 -5.13
CA ALA A 126 -11.02 -17.94 -6.19
C ALA A 126 -10.48 -17.49 -7.55
N PRO A 127 -9.29 -17.98 -7.96
CA PRO A 127 -8.72 -17.62 -9.26
C PRO A 127 -9.57 -18.21 -10.40
N ARG A 128 -9.70 -17.46 -11.48
CA ARG A 128 -10.42 -17.86 -12.70
C ARG A 128 -9.48 -18.59 -13.66
N CYS A 129 -9.01 -19.77 -13.26
CA CYS A 129 -7.97 -20.50 -13.99
C CYS A 129 -8.35 -20.89 -15.42
N ASP A 130 -9.64 -21.15 -15.68
CA ASP A 130 -10.12 -21.52 -17.01
C ASP A 130 -10.08 -20.34 -18.00
N ASP A 131 -10.30 -19.12 -17.49
CA ASP A 131 -10.22 -17.85 -18.22
C ASP A 131 -8.79 -17.29 -18.30
N CYS A 132 -7.81 -17.95 -17.67
CA CYS A 132 -6.47 -17.40 -17.54
C CYS A 132 -5.69 -17.51 -18.86
N PRO A 133 -5.18 -16.38 -19.41
CA PRO A 133 -4.48 -16.39 -20.71
C PRO A 133 -3.16 -17.15 -20.67
N VAL A 134 -2.60 -17.41 -19.48
CA VAL A 134 -1.36 -18.17 -19.29
C VAL A 134 -1.60 -19.52 -18.62
N ARG A 135 -2.84 -20.04 -18.64
CA ARG A 135 -3.20 -21.30 -17.95
C ARG A 135 -2.35 -22.50 -18.36
N ASP A 136 -1.96 -22.56 -19.63
CA ASP A 136 -1.20 -23.69 -20.19
C ASP A 136 0.30 -23.59 -19.87
N LEU A 137 0.76 -22.42 -19.41
CA LEU A 137 2.12 -22.16 -18.95
C LEU A 137 2.24 -22.22 -17.41
N CYS A 138 1.13 -22.28 -16.69
CA CYS A 138 1.10 -22.13 -15.24
C CYS A 138 1.59 -23.41 -14.52
N ALA A 139 2.76 -23.34 -13.89
CA ALA A 139 3.35 -24.46 -13.16
C ALA A 139 2.46 -25.00 -12.02
N TRP A 140 1.79 -24.13 -11.26
CA TRP A 140 0.91 -24.54 -10.15
C TRP A 140 -0.32 -25.30 -10.66
N ARG A 141 -0.86 -24.90 -11.82
CA ARG A 141 -1.95 -25.62 -12.49
C ARG A 141 -1.48 -26.96 -13.03
N ALA A 142 -0.33 -26.99 -13.70
CA ALA A 142 0.26 -28.23 -14.24
C ALA A 142 0.52 -29.27 -13.13
N ALA A 143 0.87 -28.80 -11.92
CA ALA A 143 1.05 -29.64 -10.74
C ALA A 143 -0.26 -30.08 -10.05
N GLY A 144 -1.44 -29.71 -10.56
CA GLY A 144 -2.73 -30.09 -9.98
C GLY A 144 -3.16 -29.26 -8.77
N TYR A 145 -2.72 -28.00 -8.68
CA TYR A 145 -3.08 -27.05 -7.62
C TYR A 145 -2.68 -27.51 -6.20
N PRO A 146 -1.42 -27.89 -5.95
CA PRO A 146 -0.99 -28.30 -4.61
C PRO A 146 -1.28 -27.21 -3.58
N VAL A 147 -1.71 -27.64 -2.39
CA VAL A 147 -2.00 -26.77 -1.25
C VAL A 147 -0.69 -26.16 -0.76
N TYR A 148 -0.72 -24.87 -0.43
CA TYR A 148 0.42 -24.21 0.18
C TYR A 148 0.66 -24.74 1.60
N ASP A 149 1.87 -25.22 1.87
CA ASP A 149 2.31 -25.83 3.13
C ASP A 149 3.23 -24.93 3.97
N GLY A 150 3.44 -23.68 3.53
CA GLY A 150 4.25 -22.70 4.25
C GLY A 150 3.49 -21.89 5.33
N PRO A 151 4.13 -20.83 5.88
CA PRO A 151 3.58 -20.07 6.99
C PRO A 151 2.20 -19.47 6.68
N ALA A 152 1.25 -19.68 7.61
CA ALA A 152 -0.08 -19.12 7.48
C ALA A 152 -0.02 -17.58 7.47
N ARG A 153 -0.86 -16.97 6.63
CA ARG A 153 -1.03 -15.52 6.62
C ARG A 153 -1.66 -15.07 7.94
N VAL A 154 -1.14 -13.98 8.49
CA VAL A 154 -1.73 -13.32 9.64
C VAL A 154 -3.10 -12.77 9.24
N VAL A 155 -4.15 -13.31 9.86
CA VAL A 155 -5.52 -12.83 9.63
C VAL A 155 -5.76 -11.58 10.46
N GLN A 156 -6.12 -10.49 9.80
CA GLN A 156 -6.48 -9.26 10.49
C GLN A 156 -7.77 -9.47 11.30
N LYS A 157 -7.76 -9.03 12.58
CA LYS A 157 -8.94 -9.08 13.46
C LYS A 157 -10.12 -8.26 12.89
N ARG A 158 -11.33 -8.57 13.38
CA ARG A 158 -12.58 -7.85 13.04
C ARG A 158 -12.40 -6.33 13.15
N PHE A 159 -12.98 -5.58 12.21
CA PHE A 159 -12.90 -4.12 12.20
C PHE A 159 -13.73 -3.50 13.31
N GLU A 160 -14.94 -4.00 13.48
CA GLU A 160 -15.87 -3.53 14.48
C GLU A 160 -15.33 -3.77 15.90
N GLY A 161 -15.38 -2.74 16.74
CA GLY A 161 -14.84 -2.71 18.09
C GLY A 161 -13.31 -2.57 18.17
N SER A 162 -12.61 -2.45 17.05
CA SER A 162 -11.15 -2.37 17.04
C SER A 162 -10.64 -0.93 17.07
N ASP A 163 -9.39 -0.75 17.51
CA ASP A 163 -8.75 0.57 17.56
C ASP A 163 -8.68 1.24 16.19
N ARG A 164 -8.61 0.47 15.10
CA ARG A 164 -8.64 1.02 13.74
C ARG A 164 -9.99 1.66 13.39
N GLN A 165 -11.11 1.15 13.94
CA GLN A 165 -12.41 1.80 13.80
C GLN A 165 -12.44 3.09 14.59
N VAL A 166 -12.05 3.04 15.87
CA VAL A 166 -12.07 4.21 16.76
C VAL A 166 -11.19 5.32 16.20
N ARG A 167 -9.95 5.01 15.78
CA ARG A 167 -9.07 5.97 15.09
C ARG A 167 -9.73 6.59 13.86
N GLY A 168 -10.45 5.80 13.07
CA GLY A 168 -11.16 6.28 11.88
C GLY A 168 -12.28 7.26 12.22
N LEU A 169 -13.04 7.00 13.29
CA LEU A 169 -14.10 7.88 13.78
C LEU A 169 -13.54 9.19 14.34
N LEU A 170 -12.52 9.12 15.20
CA LEU A 170 -11.86 10.30 15.75
C LEU A 170 -11.25 11.17 14.64
N LEU A 171 -10.58 10.55 13.66
CA LEU A 171 -10.01 11.29 12.53
C LEU A 171 -11.10 11.88 11.62
N ALA A 172 -12.27 11.24 11.52
CA ALA A 172 -13.40 11.83 10.79
C ALA A 172 -13.90 13.12 11.47
N GLU A 173 -13.98 13.13 12.80
CA GLU A 173 -14.36 14.32 13.58
C GLU A 173 -13.33 15.45 13.42
N LEU A 174 -12.04 15.14 13.50
CA LEU A 174 -10.99 16.14 13.27
C LEU A 174 -11.02 16.73 11.85
N ARG A 175 -11.52 15.96 10.86
CA ARG A 175 -11.63 16.40 9.46
C ARG A 175 -12.92 17.14 9.14
N SER A 176 -13.98 17.00 9.93
CA SER A 176 -15.20 17.80 9.75
C SER A 176 -15.04 19.19 10.32
N SER A 177 -14.24 19.36 11.38
CA SER A 177 -14.01 20.65 12.01
C SER A 177 -12.85 21.44 11.38
N HIS A 178 -13.04 22.75 11.20
CA HIS A 178 -11.98 23.70 10.84
C HIS A 178 -11.35 24.37 12.08
N SER A 179 -11.96 24.17 13.26
CA SER A 179 -11.46 24.62 14.55
C SER A 179 -10.99 23.43 15.38
N PRO A 180 -10.15 23.63 16.41
CA PRO A 180 -9.81 22.55 17.33
C PRO A 180 -11.05 21.90 17.97
N VAL A 181 -11.05 20.58 18.06
CA VAL A 181 -12.15 19.74 18.54
C VAL A 181 -11.93 19.42 20.02
N SER A 182 -12.98 19.53 20.84
CA SER A 182 -12.86 19.26 22.27
C SER A 182 -12.79 17.76 22.57
N ALA A 183 -12.28 17.40 23.75
CA ALA A 183 -12.33 16.02 24.22
C ALA A 183 -13.77 15.49 24.39
N ALA A 184 -14.74 16.39 24.62
CA ALA A 184 -16.15 16.03 24.75
C ALA A 184 -16.76 15.66 23.38
N ASP A 185 -16.43 16.38 22.32
CA ASP A 185 -16.89 16.07 20.96
C ASP A 185 -16.34 14.71 20.49
N LEU A 186 -15.06 14.45 20.76
CA LEU A 186 -14.45 13.16 20.49
C LEU A 186 -15.08 12.02 21.31
N ALA A 187 -15.65 12.31 22.49
CA ALA A 187 -16.35 11.33 23.29
C ALA A 187 -17.71 10.93 22.69
N THR A 188 -18.36 11.82 21.94
CA THR A 188 -19.57 11.50 21.17
C THR A 188 -19.26 10.54 20.02
N ALA A 189 -18.07 10.64 19.40
CA ALA A 189 -17.65 9.72 18.34
C ALA A 189 -17.34 8.31 18.87
N TRP A 190 -16.80 8.19 20.09
CA TRP A 190 -16.60 6.89 20.76
C TRP A 190 -16.64 7.05 22.29
N PRO A 191 -17.65 6.51 23.00
CA PRO A 191 -17.83 6.81 24.42
C PRO A 191 -16.83 6.11 25.36
N GLU A 192 -16.29 4.95 24.98
CA GLU A 192 -15.38 4.18 25.86
C GLU A 192 -14.01 4.89 25.99
N PRO A 193 -13.66 5.38 27.20
CA PRO A 193 -12.55 6.32 27.39
C PRO A 193 -11.16 5.69 27.20
N VAL A 194 -10.94 4.43 27.57
CA VAL A 194 -9.60 3.81 27.53
C VAL A 194 -9.17 3.56 26.09
N GLN A 195 -10.06 3.01 25.28
CA GLN A 195 -9.86 2.76 23.86
C GLN A 195 -9.80 4.07 23.07
N ARG A 196 -10.65 5.05 23.40
CA ARG A 196 -10.57 6.39 22.79
C ARG A 196 -9.21 7.03 23.05
N GLY A 197 -8.73 7.00 24.31
CA GLY A 197 -7.43 7.53 24.69
C GLY A 197 -6.29 6.87 23.91
N ARG A 198 -6.20 5.54 23.94
CA ARG A 198 -5.20 4.78 23.17
C ARG A 198 -5.25 5.05 21.67
N ALA A 199 -6.45 5.15 21.09
CA ALA A 199 -6.64 5.46 19.68
C ALA A 199 -6.12 6.87 19.34
N LEU A 200 -6.41 7.85 20.20
CA LEU A 200 -5.98 9.24 20.04
C LEU A 200 -4.47 9.39 20.21
N ASP A 201 -3.88 8.75 21.23
CA ASP A 201 -2.43 8.71 21.43
C ASP A 201 -1.72 8.14 20.20
N GLY A 202 -2.26 7.07 19.64
CA GLY A 202 -1.74 6.51 18.40
C GLY A 202 -1.88 7.47 17.21
N LEU A 203 -2.95 8.29 17.13
CA LEU A 203 -3.08 9.27 16.05
C LEU A 203 -2.04 10.38 16.19
N ILE A 204 -1.78 10.82 17.42
CA ILE A 204 -0.75 11.81 17.73
C ILE A 204 0.64 11.25 17.40
N ALA A 205 0.94 10.02 17.80
CA ALA A 205 2.21 9.35 17.51
C ALA A 205 2.46 9.19 16.00
N ASP A 206 1.42 8.99 15.20
CA ASP A 206 1.49 8.93 13.74
C ASP A 206 1.51 10.31 13.06
N GLY A 207 1.45 11.40 13.82
CA GLY A 207 1.38 12.77 13.31
C GLY A 207 0.03 13.13 12.66
N LEU A 208 -1.03 12.38 12.94
CA LEU A 208 -2.37 12.55 12.36
C LEU A 208 -3.31 13.42 13.21
N ALA A 209 -2.90 13.75 14.43
CA ALA A 209 -3.58 14.66 15.33
C ALA A 209 -2.54 15.41 16.18
N VAL A 210 -2.89 16.62 16.62
CA VAL A 210 -2.07 17.43 17.53
C VAL A 210 -2.93 17.82 18.73
N ARG A 211 -2.40 17.61 19.94
CA ARG A 211 -3.02 18.10 21.17
C ARG A 211 -2.58 19.53 21.42
N GLN A 212 -3.55 20.43 21.59
CA GLN A 212 -3.33 21.83 21.90
C GLN A 212 -3.10 22.05 23.40
N PRO A 213 -2.49 23.19 23.82
CA PRO A 213 -2.29 23.51 25.24
C PRO A 213 -3.59 23.57 26.05
N ASP A 214 -4.69 24.00 25.44
CA ASP A 214 -6.03 24.08 26.04
C ASP A 214 -6.74 22.70 26.16
N GLY A 215 -6.09 21.62 25.71
CA GLY A 215 -6.63 20.27 25.75
C GLY A 215 -7.54 19.89 24.58
N THR A 216 -7.71 20.77 23.59
CA THR A 216 -8.38 20.46 22.33
C THR A 216 -7.45 19.72 21.36
N TYR A 217 -8.01 19.21 20.26
CA TYR A 217 -7.29 18.43 19.26
C TYR A 217 -7.53 18.99 17.86
N ALA A 218 -6.48 19.05 17.04
CA ALA A 218 -6.59 19.49 15.66
C ALA A 218 -5.86 18.53 14.72
N LEU A 219 -6.13 18.65 13.42
CA LEU A 219 -5.26 18.07 12.40
C LEU A 219 -3.90 18.78 12.39
N PRO A 220 -2.81 18.10 11.99
CA PRO A 220 -1.54 18.77 11.72
C PRO A 220 -1.74 19.84 10.63
N SER A 221 -1.02 20.96 10.79
CA SER A 221 -0.96 22.05 9.81
C SER A 221 -0.46 21.52 8.47
#